data_AF-A0A8J2R8W2-F1
#
_entry.id   AF-A0A8J2R8W2-F1
#
_cell.length_a   1.000
_cell.length_b   1.000
_cell.length_c   1.000
_cell.angle_alpha   90.00
_cell.angle_beta   90.00
_cell.angle_gamma   90.00
#
_symmetry.space_group_name_H-M   'P 1'
#
loop_
_entity.id
_entity.type
_entity.pdbx_description
1 polymer ?
#
loop_
_entity_poly.entity_id
_entity_poly.type
_entity_poly.pdbx_seq_one_letter_code
_entity_poly.pdbx_strand_id
1 'polypeptide(L)'
;MIEFTRAEVEKKYTKSNGYKEDAVVIYGDTDSVMVKFGVKTLEESMELGREAAEFVTSKFVKPIKLEFEKVYYPYLLINKKRYAGLYFTKPDKYDKMDCKGIETVRRDNCPLISNMMSTCLQKLLIDRDPDGAINYAKQMIS
;
A
#
# COMPACT_ATOMS: atom_id res chain seq x y z
N MET A 1 -17.43 -3.85 -10.92
CA MET A 1 -16.07 -4.23 -11.37
C MET A 1 -15.16 -4.44 -10.18
N ILE A 2 -14.99 -3.46 -9.29
CA ILE A 2 -14.13 -3.60 -8.10
C ILE A 2 -14.52 -4.75 -7.17
N GLU A 3 -15.82 -4.91 -6.85
CA GLU A 3 -16.31 -6.02 -6.02
C GLU A 3 -16.10 -7.39 -6.69
N PHE A 4 -16.20 -7.44 -8.02
CA PHE A 4 -15.92 -8.66 -8.78
C PHE A 4 -14.43 -9.00 -8.71
N THR A 5 -13.55 -8.02 -8.95
CA THR A 5 -12.10 -8.19 -8.79
C THR A 5 -11.75 -8.66 -7.38
N ARG A 6 -12.36 -8.07 -6.35
CA ARG A 6 -12.18 -8.48 -4.97
C ARG A 6 -12.53 -9.95 -4.77
N ALA A 7 -13.74 -10.35 -5.17
CA ALA A 7 -14.21 -11.72 -5.00
C ALA A 7 -13.33 -12.74 -5.74
N GLU A 8 -12.90 -12.43 -6.97
CA GLU A 8 -12.03 -13.33 -7.74
C GLU A 8 -10.64 -13.49 -7.11
N VAL A 9 -10.06 -12.41 -6.57
CA VAL A 9 -8.77 -12.45 -5.86
C VAL A 9 -8.90 -13.26 -4.57
N GLU A 10 -9.87 -12.95 -3.71
CA GLU A 10 -10.07 -13.64 -2.43
C GLU A 10 -10.45 -15.12 -2.63
N LYS A 11 -11.10 -15.47 -3.75
CA LYS A 11 -11.44 -16.86 -4.08
C LYS A 11 -10.24 -17.66 -4.60
N LYS A 12 -9.39 -17.05 -5.43
CA LYS A 12 -8.26 -17.76 -6.06
C LYS A 12 -7.09 -17.93 -5.11
N TYR A 13 -6.68 -16.85 -4.42
CA TYR A 13 -5.47 -16.83 -3.62
C TYR A 13 -5.73 -17.28 -2.19
N THR A 14 -5.97 -18.58 -2.02
CA THR A 14 -6.27 -19.21 -0.74
C THR A 14 -5.38 -20.42 -0.48
N LYS A 15 -5.21 -20.80 0.79
CA LYS A 15 -4.48 -22.00 1.21
C LYS A 15 -5.05 -23.27 0.61
N SER A 16 -6.38 -23.35 0.47
CA SER A 16 -7.05 -24.50 -0.16
C SER A 16 -6.67 -24.68 -1.63
N ASN A 17 -6.28 -23.60 -2.31
CA ASN A 17 -5.84 -23.63 -3.70
C ASN A 17 -4.31 -23.78 -3.84
N GLY A 18 -3.59 -24.06 -2.75
CA GLY A 18 -2.15 -24.32 -2.74
C GLY A 18 -1.26 -23.08 -2.53
N TYR A 19 -1.84 -21.92 -2.20
CA TYR A 19 -1.06 -20.73 -1.85
C TYR A 19 -0.58 -20.76 -0.40
N LYS A 20 0.51 -20.03 -0.10
CA LYS A 20 1.10 -20.01 1.26
C LYS A 20 0.15 -19.44 2.30
N GLU A 21 -0.58 -18.40 1.95
CA GLU A 21 -1.51 -17.67 2.83
C GLU A 21 -2.77 -17.28 2.07
N ASP A 22 -3.84 -16.99 2.83
CA ASP A 22 -5.08 -16.47 2.27
C ASP A 22 -4.94 -14.96 1.99
N ALA A 23 -5.15 -14.57 0.74
CA ALA A 23 -5.09 -13.18 0.34
C ALA A 23 -6.35 -12.44 0.78
N VAL A 24 -6.16 -11.22 1.28
CA VAL A 24 -7.25 -10.35 1.73
C VAL A 24 -7.16 -9.01 1.02
N VAL A 25 -8.28 -8.52 0.47
CA VAL A 25 -8.34 -7.16 -0.06
C VAL A 25 -8.55 -6.19 1.10
N ILE A 26 -7.52 -5.39 1.39
CA ILE A 26 -7.50 -4.48 2.55
C ILE A 26 -8.06 -3.10 2.25
N TYR A 27 -8.03 -2.69 0.98
CA TYR A 27 -8.53 -1.40 0.54
C TYR A 27 -8.86 -1.43 -0.95
N GLY A 28 -9.75 -0.55 -1.39
CA GLY A 28 -10.02 -0.30 -2.80
C GLY A 28 -10.55 1.11 -3.01
N ASP A 29 -10.12 1.75 -4.09
CA ASP A 29 -10.60 3.07 -4.49
C ASP A 29 -10.88 3.10 -5.98
N THR A 30 -12.17 3.13 -6.33
CA THR A 30 -12.75 3.27 -7.67
C THR A 30 -12.30 2.23 -8.70
N ASP A 31 -11.05 2.28 -9.10
CA ASP A 31 -10.38 1.49 -10.13
C ASP A 31 -9.18 0.67 -9.60
N SER A 32 -8.82 0.84 -8.33
CA SER A 32 -7.68 0.16 -7.69
C SER A 32 -8.10 -0.74 -6.53
N VAL A 33 -7.41 -1.87 -6.37
CA VAL A 33 -7.53 -2.77 -5.22
C VAL A 33 -6.16 -2.98 -4.58
N MET A 34 -6.11 -2.99 -3.25
CA MET A 34 -4.90 -3.27 -2.48
C MET A 34 -5.07 -4.63 -1.82
N VAL A 35 -4.21 -5.57 -2.20
CA VAL A 35 -4.28 -6.96 -1.78
C VAL A 35 -3.12 -7.27 -0.82
N LYS A 36 -3.44 -7.85 0.32
CA LYS A 36 -2.46 -8.42 1.25
C LYS A 36 -2.37 -9.92 1.00
N PHE A 37 -1.32 -10.35 0.30
CA PHE A 37 -1.07 -11.77 -0.01
C PHE A 37 -0.52 -12.59 1.17
N GLY A 38 -0.06 -11.95 2.26
CA GLY A 38 0.45 -12.64 3.44
C GLY A 38 1.87 -13.22 3.32
N VAL A 39 2.52 -13.08 2.16
CA VAL A 39 3.91 -13.52 1.95
C VAL A 39 4.92 -12.61 2.66
N LYS A 40 6.12 -13.15 2.92
CA LYS A 40 7.16 -12.46 3.70
C LYS A 40 8.09 -11.58 2.87
N THR A 41 8.21 -11.83 1.57
CA THR A 41 9.15 -11.17 0.67
C THR A 41 8.45 -10.23 -0.31
N LEU A 42 9.15 -9.17 -0.70
CA LEU A 42 8.64 -8.18 -1.65
C LEU A 42 8.53 -8.77 -3.05
N GLU A 43 9.51 -9.59 -3.42
CA GLU A 43 9.62 -10.32 -4.68
C GLU A 43 8.39 -11.21 -4.91
N GLU A 44 8.07 -12.07 -3.94
CA GLU A 44 6.90 -12.95 -4.01
C GLU A 44 5.61 -12.14 -4.07
N SER A 45 5.53 -11.01 -3.35
CA SER A 45 4.35 -10.12 -3.40
C SER A 45 4.17 -9.51 -4.79
N MET A 46 5.27 -9.12 -5.44
CA MET A 46 5.24 -8.56 -6.80
C MET A 46 4.88 -9.61 -7.85
N GLU A 47 5.40 -10.82 -7.74
CA GLU A 47 5.07 -11.94 -8.63
C GLU A 47 3.58 -12.29 -8.54
N LEU A 48 3.07 -12.48 -7.33
CA LEU A 48 1.64 -12.74 -7.09
C LEU A 48 0.76 -11.58 -7.57
N GLY A 49 1.22 -10.34 -7.41
CA GLY A 49 0.52 -9.16 -7.92
C GLY A 49 0.39 -9.15 -9.44
N ARG A 50 1.45 -9.49 -10.17
CA ARG A 50 1.43 -9.60 -11.64
C ARG A 50 0.52 -10.74 -12.09
N GLU A 51 0.65 -11.91 -11.46
CA GLU A 51 -0.19 -13.07 -11.75
C GLU A 51 -1.68 -12.75 -11.51
N ALA A 52 -2.00 -12.06 -10.41
CA ALA A 52 -3.36 -11.67 -10.08
C ALA A 52 -3.93 -10.68 -11.09
N ALA A 53 -3.14 -9.71 -11.55
CA ALA A 53 -3.56 -8.73 -12.55
C ALA A 53 -3.89 -9.41 -13.89
N GLU A 54 -3.06 -10.35 -14.36
CA GLU A 54 -3.31 -11.12 -15.58
C GLU A 54 -4.53 -12.04 -15.44
N PHE A 55 -4.63 -12.75 -14.32
CA PHE A 55 -5.75 -13.63 -14.03
C PHE A 55 -7.08 -12.88 -14.04
N VAL A 56 -7.16 -11.76 -13.32
CA VAL A 56 -8.37 -10.95 -13.27
C VAL A 56 -8.68 -10.33 -14.64
N THR A 57 -7.65 -9.88 -15.37
CA THR A 57 -7.82 -9.38 -16.75
C THR A 57 -8.48 -10.42 -17.66
N SER A 58 -8.09 -11.70 -17.55
CA SER A 58 -8.67 -12.77 -18.36
C SER A 58 -10.18 -13.00 -18.14
N LYS A 59 -10.72 -12.52 -17.01
CA LYS A 59 -12.16 -12.60 -16.68
C LYS A 59 -12.98 -11.46 -17.29
N PHE A 60 -12.33 -10.41 -17.78
CA PHE A 60 -13.00 -9.26 -18.37
C PHE A 60 -12.98 -9.32 -19.90
N VAL A 61 -13.96 -8.67 -20.52
CA VAL A 61 -14.02 -8.52 -21.98
C VAL A 61 -13.03 -7.44 -22.40
N LYS A 62 -12.27 -7.68 -23.49
CA LYS A 62 -11.40 -6.67 -24.09
C LYS A 62 -12.22 -5.40 -24.41
N PRO A 63 -11.71 -4.18 -24.15
CA PRO A 63 -10.32 -3.81 -23.89
C PRO A 63 -9.96 -3.63 -22.40
N ILE A 64 -10.79 -4.10 -21.47
CA ILE A 64 -10.54 -3.92 -20.02
C ILE A 64 -9.29 -4.71 -19.61
N LYS A 65 -8.33 -4.04 -18.99
CA LYS A 65 -7.07 -4.62 -18.51
C LYS A 65 -6.78 -4.12 -17.10
N LEU A 66 -6.41 -5.04 -16.21
CA LEU A 66 -5.85 -4.73 -14.91
C LEU A 66 -4.33 -4.90 -14.99
N GLU A 67 -3.60 -3.95 -14.42
CA GLU A 67 -2.14 -3.97 -14.40
C GLU A 67 -1.65 -3.93 -12.96
N PHE A 68 -0.61 -4.71 -12.69
CA PHE A 68 0.13 -4.58 -11.43
C PHE A 68 0.95 -3.29 -11.49
N GLU A 69 0.77 -2.42 -10.51
CA GLU A 69 1.45 -1.12 -10.48
C GLU A 69 2.66 -1.12 -9.51
N LYS A 70 2.47 -1.63 -8.29
CA LYS A 70 3.41 -1.42 -7.17
C LYS A 70 3.11 -2.30 -5.96
N VAL A 71 4.08 -2.42 -5.06
CA VAL A 71 3.91 -2.93 -3.68
C VAL A 71 4.20 -1.83 -2.67
N TYR A 72 3.43 -1.78 -1.58
CA TYR A 72 3.72 -0.95 -0.42
C TYR A 72 4.33 -1.78 0.71
N TYR A 73 5.51 -1.38 1.21
CA TYR A 73 6.13 -2.04 2.36
C TYR A 73 7.10 -1.13 3.14
N PRO A 74 6.74 -0.58 4.31
CA PRO A 74 5.48 -0.79 5.03
C PRO A 74 4.31 0.02 4.43
N TYR A 75 3.11 -0.35 4.84
CA TYR A 75 1.86 0.31 4.45
C TYR A 75 1.09 0.78 5.70
N LEU A 76 0.65 2.04 5.69
CA LEU A 76 -0.11 2.70 6.75
C LEU A 76 -1.42 3.24 6.14
N LEU A 77 -2.52 2.54 6.42
CA LEU A 77 -3.86 2.99 6.07
C LEU A 77 -4.51 3.67 7.27
N ILE A 78 -4.79 4.97 7.16
CA ILE A 78 -5.43 5.75 8.22
C ILE A 78 -6.95 5.76 8.01
N ASN A 79 -7.38 6.15 6.81
CA ASN A 79 -8.78 6.27 6.43
C ASN A 79 -8.93 6.17 4.91
N LYS A 80 -10.19 6.15 4.42
CA LYS A 80 -10.46 6.24 2.98
C LYS A 80 -9.77 7.48 2.38
N LYS A 81 -9.03 7.29 1.29
CA LYS A 81 -8.20 8.31 0.62
C LYS A 81 -7.09 8.92 1.50
N ARG A 82 -6.76 8.33 2.66
CA ARG A 82 -5.73 8.78 3.58
C ARG A 82 -4.81 7.63 3.96
N TYR A 83 -3.68 7.50 3.26
CA TYR A 83 -2.71 6.43 3.49
C TYR A 83 -1.29 6.86 3.12
N ALA A 84 -0.30 6.19 3.72
CA ALA A 84 1.10 6.34 3.41
C ALA A 84 1.77 4.96 3.25
N GLY A 85 2.85 4.91 2.49
CA GLY A 85 3.66 3.71 2.40
C GLY A 85 4.93 3.94 1.61
N LEU A 86 5.91 3.06 1.82
CA LEU A 86 7.08 3.03 0.94
C LEU A 86 6.69 2.33 -0.35
N TYR A 87 6.94 3.01 -1.46
CA TYR A 87 6.55 2.63 -2.80
C TYR A 87 7.66 1.80 -3.45
N PHE A 88 7.34 0.59 -3.92
CA PHE A 88 8.30 -0.29 -4.61
C PHE A 88 7.77 -0.69 -5.99
N THR A 89 8.53 -0.34 -7.05
CA THR A 89 8.40 -0.95 -8.39
C THR A 89 9.36 -2.13 -8.61
N LYS A 90 10.49 -2.11 -7.90
CA LYS A 90 11.50 -3.16 -7.88
C LYS A 90 11.73 -3.63 -6.43
N PRO A 91 12.13 -4.89 -6.21
CA PRO A 91 12.26 -5.43 -4.87
C PRO A 91 13.43 -4.82 -4.07
N ASP A 92 14.50 -4.39 -4.75
CA ASP A 92 15.77 -4.05 -4.11
C ASP A 92 15.73 -2.77 -3.26
N LYS A 93 14.99 -1.76 -3.73
CA LYS A 93 14.96 -0.43 -3.10
C LYS A 93 13.61 0.25 -3.33
N TYR A 94 13.13 0.95 -2.30
CA TYR A 94 11.95 1.81 -2.44
C TYR A 94 12.25 3.02 -3.33
N ASP A 95 11.27 3.41 -4.14
CA ASP A 95 11.36 4.55 -5.05
C ASP A 95 11.14 5.87 -4.28
N LYS A 96 10.11 5.89 -3.42
CA LYS A 96 9.71 7.06 -2.64
C LYS A 96 8.77 6.67 -1.48
N MET A 97 8.59 7.60 -0.55
CA MET A 97 7.47 7.55 0.40
C MET A 97 6.24 8.19 -0.26
N ASP A 98 5.21 7.40 -0.52
CA ASP A 98 3.97 7.89 -1.12
C ASP A 98 2.99 8.27 0.00
N CYS A 99 2.47 9.50 -0.05
CA CYS A 99 1.49 10.03 0.90
C CYS A 99 0.25 10.47 0.13
N LYS A 100 -0.89 9.85 0.38
CA LYS A 100 -2.17 10.19 -0.25
C LYS A 100 -3.12 10.78 0.77
N GLY A 101 -3.56 12.01 0.53
CA GLY A 101 -4.59 12.71 1.33
C GLY A 101 -4.20 13.09 2.77
N ILE A 102 -2.98 12.77 3.20
CA ILE A 102 -2.41 13.16 4.49
C ILE A 102 -2.01 14.64 4.45
N GLU A 103 -2.00 15.29 5.61
CA GLU A 103 -1.70 16.71 5.80
C GLU A 103 -0.33 17.14 5.24
N THR A 104 0.60 16.20 5.03
CA THR A 104 1.88 16.44 4.36
C THR A 104 1.74 16.97 2.93
N VAL A 105 0.71 16.52 2.20
CA VAL A 105 0.47 16.89 0.79
C VAL A 105 -0.65 17.91 0.62
N ARG A 106 -1.30 18.34 1.72
CA ARG A 106 -2.37 19.33 1.67
C ARG A 106 -1.81 20.74 1.80
N ARG A 107 -2.39 21.68 1.04
CA ARG A 107 -1.93 23.08 0.96
C ARG A 107 -2.69 24.03 1.90
N ASP A 108 -3.69 23.54 2.60
CA ASP A 108 -4.52 24.30 3.55
C ASP A 108 -3.90 24.40 4.96
N ASN A 109 -2.79 23.69 5.22
CA ASN A 109 -2.11 23.68 6.50
C ASN A 109 -0.82 24.50 6.48
N CYS A 110 -0.35 24.91 7.66
CA CYS A 110 0.93 25.58 7.77
C CYS A 110 2.11 24.63 7.47
N PRO A 111 3.26 25.15 6.98
CA PRO A 111 4.43 24.34 6.69
C PRO A 111 4.95 23.53 7.88
N LEU A 112 4.74 24.03 9.11
CA LEU A 112 5.13 23.34 10.35
C LEU A 112 4.47 21.95 10.45
N ILE A 113 3.17 21.86 10.21
CA ILE A 113 2.42 20.60 10.29
C ILE A 113 2.93 19.63 9.23
N SER A 114 3.11 20.10 7.99
CA SER A 114 3.58 19.27 6.89
C SER A 114 5.00 18.73 7.13
N ASN A 115 5.91 19.58 7.61
CA ASN A 115 7.29 19.20 7.93
C ASN A 115 7.35 18.21 9.11
N MET A 116 6.57 18.48 10.17
CA MET A 116 6.52 17.63 11.34
C MET A 116 5.99 16.24 10.98
N MET A 117 4.86 16.16 10.28
CA MET A 117 4.25 14.90 9.84
C MET A 117 5.16 14.12 8.91
N SER A 118 5.82 14.80 7.96
CA SER A 118 6.76 14.14 7.04
C SER A 118 7.93 13.52 7.79
N THR A 119 8.48 14.22 8.78
CA THR A 119 9.58 13.72 9.61
C THR A 119 9.14 12.54 10.48
N CYS A 120 7.95 12.61 11.09
CA CYS A 120 7.40 11.48 11.85
C CYS A 120 7.16 10.25 10.96
N LEU A 121 6.61 10.43 9.76
CA LEU A 121 6.39 9.34 8.81
C LEU A 121 7.71 8.73 8.34
N GLN A 122 8.74 9.54 8.09
CA GLN A 122 10.08 9.05 7.77
C GLN A 122 10.63 8.17 8.90
N LYS A 123 10.57 8.64 10.15
CA LYS A 123 11.03 7.88 11.31
C LYS A 123 10.28 6.55 11.49
N LEU A 124 8.97 6.56 11.27
CA LEU A 124 8.14 5.37 11.41
C LEU A 124 8.31 4.36 10.27
N LEU A 125 8.30 4.82 9.02
CA LEU A 125 8.23 3.95 7.85
C LEU A 125 9.62 3.55 7.33
N ILE A 126 10.61 4.44 7.44
CA ILE A 126 11.99 4.21 6.97
C ILE A 126 12.86 3.75 8.14
N ASP A 127 12.99 4.58 9.18
CA ASP A 127 13.94 4.32 10.27
C ASP A 127 13.45 3.20 11.21
N ARG A 128 12.15 2.85 11.15
CA ARG A 128 11.47 1.88 12.02
C ARG A 128 11.64 2.21 13.50
N ASP A 129 11.60 3.51 13.81
CA ASP A 129 11.81 4.06 15.15
C ASP A 129 10.58 4.86 15.63
N PRO A 130 9.60 4.18 16.26
CA PRO A 130 8.44 4.85 16.84
C PRO A 130 8.79 5.80 17.98
N ASP A 131 9.78 5.45 18.80
CA ASP A 131 10.18 6.26 19.96
C ASP A 131 10.84 7.56 19.52
N GLY A 132 11.68 7.50 18.48
CA GLY A 132 12.24 8.69 17.85
C GLY A 132 11.17 9.60 17.24
N ALA A 133 10.13 9.03 16.64
CA ALA A 133 9.00 9.82 16.13
C ALA A 133 8.22 10.51 17.27
N ILE A 134 7.98 9.81 18.38
CA ILE A 134 7.32 10.36 19.58
C ILE A 134 8.16 11.49 20.19
N ASN A 135 9.46 11.27 20.35
CA ASN A 135 10.37 12.26 20.94
C ASN A 135 10.47 13.52 20.07
N TYR A 136 10.55 13.36 18.75
CA TYR A 136 10.51 14.48 17.81
C TYR A 136 9.19 15.26 17.92
N ALA A 137 8.05 14.58 17.96
CA ALA A 137 6.76 15.25 18.14
C ALA A 137 6.68 16.03 19.46
N LYS A 138 7.19 15.48 20.56
CA LYS A 138 7.25 16.18 21.87
C LYS A 138 8.12 17.43 21.83
N GLN A 139 9.26 17.39 21.14
CA GLN A 139 10.14 18.54 20.96
C GLN A 139 9.48 19.66 20.16
N MET A 140 8.63 19.35 19.18
CA MET A 140 7.92 20.35 18.40
C MET A 140 6.76 21.02 19.16
N ILE A 141 6.27 20.40 20.24
CA ILE A 141 5.16 20.90 21.08
C ILE A 141 5.69 21.77 22.23
N SER A 142 6.92 21.51 22.70
CA SER A 142 7.54 22.20 23.84
C SER A 142 8.10 23.57 23.45
#